data_AF-A0A1H0MAL6-F1
#
_entry.id   AF-A0A1H0MAL6-F1
#
_cell.length_a   1.000
_cell.length_b   1.000
_cell.length_c   1.000
_cell.angle_alpha   90.00
_cell.angle_beta   90.00
_cell.angle_gamma   90.00
#
_symmetry.space_group_name_H-M   'P 1'
#
loop_
_entity.id
_entity.type
_entity.pdbx_description
1 polymer ?
#
loop_
_entity_poly.entity_id
_entity_poly.type
_entity_poly.pdbx_seq_one_letter_code
_entity_poly.pdbx_strand_id
1 'polypeptide(L)' 'MTLMQTYRVTIVMEDGSMGMHEGLYADGFWAICVAMEAFPTARRISAKWLP' A
#
# COMPACT_ATOMS: atom_id res chain seq x y z
N MET A 1 13.91 -11.85 13.07
CA MET A 1 13.66 -10.41 12.83
C MET A 1 13.35 -10.23 11.36
N THR A 2 12.16 -9.77 11.00
CA THR A 2 11.85 -9.42 9.61
C THR A 2 12.46 -8.07 9.31
N LEU A 3 13.26 -7.95 8.25
CA LEU A 3 13.82 -6.67 7.83
C LEU A 3 12.69 -5.80 7.25
N MET A 4 12.54 -4.59 7.77
CA MET A 4 11.60 -3.59 7.24
C MET A 4 12.17 -3.02 5.93
N GLN A 5 11.33 -2.92 4.91
CA GLN A 5 11.68 -2.40 3.59
C GLN A 5 10.73 -1.28 3.21
N THR A 6 11.20 -0.32 2.42
CA THR A 6 10.34 0.76 1.93
C THR A 6 9.45 0.24 0.81
N TYR A 7 8.14 0.45 0.95
CA TYR A 7 7.19 0.23 -0.14
C TYR A 7 6.42 1.50 -0.42
N ARG A 8 6.21 1.73 -1.71
CA ARG A 8 5.24 2.68 -2.23
C ARG A 8 3.93 1.96 -2.48
N VAL A 9 2.88 2.40 -1.80
CA VAL A 9 1.52 1.93 -1.98
C VAL A 9 0.76 2.95 -2.81
N THR A 10 0.16 2.50 -3.90
CA THR A 10 -0.77 3.27 -4.72
C THR A 10 -2.18 2.76 -4.50
N ILE A 11 -3.10 3.69 -4.24
CA ILE A 11 -4.51 3.41 -3.94
C ILE A 11 -5.35 4.12 -5.00
N VAL A 12 -6.30 3.41 -5.58
CA VAL A 12 -7.29 3.95 -6.51
C VAL A 12 -8.67 3.73 -5.90
N MET A 13 -9.39 4.82 -5.65
CA MET A 13 -10.74 4.80 -5.09
C MET A 13 -11.78 4.47 -6.17
N GLU A 14 -13.01 4.19 -5.76
CA GLU A 14 -14.12 3.88 -6.69
C GLU A 14 -14.42 5.00 -7.68
N ASP A 15 -14.29 6.26 -7.26
CA ASP A 15 -14.49 7.45 -8.09
C ASP A 15 -13.34 7.70 -9.08
N GLY A 16 -12.30 6.85 -9.06
CA GLY A 16 -11.12 6.97 -9.90
C GLY A 16 -10.05 7.93 -9.35
N SER A 17 -10.29 8.57 -8.20
CA SER A 17 -9.24 9.34 -7.53
C SER A 17 -8.11 8.41 -7.08
N MET A 18 -6.88 8.94 -7.10
CA MET A 18 -5.67 8.16 -6.81
C MET A 18 -4.86 8.81 -5.70
N GLY A 19 -4.44 8.01 -4.73
CA GLY A 19 -3.53 8.37 -3.66
C GLY A 19 -2.25 7.54 -3.70
N MET A 20 -1.17 8.08 -3.15
CA MET A 20 0.09 7.37 -2.99
C MET A 20 0.66 7.62 -1.60
N HIS A 21 1.18 6.56 -0.99
CA HIS A 21 1.84 6.61 0.31
C HIS A 21 3.12 5.78 0.27
N GLU A 22 4.16 6.23 0.95
CA GLU A 22 5.40 5.47 1.14
C GLU A 22 5.59 5.18 2.62
N GLY A 23 5.94 3.92 2.94
CA GLY A 23 6.12 3.48 4.32
C GLY A 23 7.06 2.28 4.42
N LEU A 24 7.44 1.96 5.65
CA LEU A 24 8.27 0.79 5.97
C LEU A 24 7.37 -0.39 6.31
N TYR A 25 7.57 -1.49 5.60
CA TYR A 25 6.79 -2.72 5.76
C TYR A 25 7.72 -3.94 5.76
N ALA A 26 7.37 -4.96 6.54
CA ALA A 26 7.96 -6.30 6.50
C ALA A 26 7.99 -6.89 5.07
N ASP A 27 6.91 -6.73 4.31
CA ASP A 27 6.79 -7.11 2.91
C ASP A 27 5.65 -6.33 2.22
N GLY A 28 5.52 -6.53 0.91
CA GLY A 28 4.50 -5.87 0.10
C GLY A 28 3.06 -6.33 0.37
N PHE A 29 2.87 -7.54 0.93
CA PHE A 29 1.54 -8.03 1.27
C PHE A 29 1.02 -7.32 2.52
N TRP A 30 1.86 -7.17 3.54
CA TRP A 30 1.52 -6.39 4.73
C TRP A 30 1.23 -4.92 4.38
N ALA A 31 2.00 -4.33 3.46
CA ALA A 31 1.72 -2.98 2.95
C ALA A 31 0.32 -2.87 2.31
N ILE A 32 -0.11 -3.90 1.57
CA ILE A 32 -1.46 -3.97 1.00
C ILE A 32 -2.51 -4.12 2.10
N CYS A 33 -2.30 -5.01 3.09
CA CYS A 33 -3.26 -5.20 4.18
C CYS A 33 -3.52 -3.91 4.96
N VAL A 34 -2.45 -3.19 5.33
CA VAL A 34 -2.56 -1.90 6.02
C VAL A 34 -3.34 -0.89 5.17
N ALA A 35 -3.09 -0.83 3.87
CA ALA A 35 -3.82 0.06 2.98
C ALA A 35 -5.30 -0.35 2.77
N MET A 36 -5.62 -1.65 2.78
CA MET A 36 -7.00 -2.13 2.72
C MET A 36 -7.79 -1.76 3.98
N GLU A 37 -7.16 -1.84 5.16
CA GLU A 37 -7.79 -1.42 6.42
C GLU A 37 -8.06 0.09 6.45
N ALA A 38 -7.13 0.90 5.94
CA ALA A 38 -7.27 2.35 5.90
C ALA A 38 -8.24 2.84 4.80
N PHE A 39 -8.31 2.12 3.68
CA PHE A 39 -9.11 2.49 2.49
C PHE A 39 -10.01 1.31 2.07
N PRO A 40 -11.05 0.97 2.88
CA PRO A 40 -11.89 -0.21 2.63
C PRO A 40 -12.73 -0.10 1.35
N THR A 41 -12.96 1.11 0.84
CA THR A 41 -13.66 1.39 -0.41
C THR A 41 -12.71 1.56 -1.59
N ALA A 42 -11.42 1.24 -1.44
CA ALA A 42 -10.49 1.29 -2.56
C ALA A 42 -10.86 0.23 -3.61
N ARG A 43 -10.98 0.66 -4.86
CA ARG A 43 -11.20 -0.22 -6.01
C ARG A 43 -9.95 -1.04 -6.34
N ARG A 44 -8.76 -0.45 -6.15
CA ARG A 44 -7.48 -1.11 -6.42
C ARG A 44 -6.40 -0.59 -5.48
N ILE A 45 -5.60 -1.51 -4.96
CA ILE A 45 -4.41 -1.22 -4.17
C ILE A 45 -3.23 -1.99 -4.78
N SER A 46 -2.07 -1.35 -4.86
CA SER A 46 -0.83 -2.00 -5.28
C SER A 46 0.35 -1.51 -4.45
N ALA A 47 1.20 -2.44 -4.01
CA ALA A 47 2.46 -2.13 -3.35
C ALA A 47 3.63 -2.39 -4.31
N LYS A 48 4.58 -1.45 -4.35
CA LYS A 48 5.84 -1.55 -5.09
C LYS A 48 7.00 -1.35 -4.12
N TRP A 49 7.91 -2.32 -4.08
CA TRP A 49 9.14 -2.17 -3.31
C TRP A 49 9.99 -1.03 -3.87
N LEU A 50 10.57 -0.24 -2.97
CA LEU A 50 11.54 0.80 -3.28
C LEU A 50 12.90 0.39 -2.71
N PRO A 51 13.91 0.14 -3.57
CA PRO A 51 15.28 -0.16 -3.15
C PRO A 51 16.00 1.06 -2.58
#